data_AF-A0A924R2A6-F1
#
_entry.id   AF-A0A924R2A6-F1
#
_cell.length_a   1.000
_cell.length_b   1.000
_cell.length_c   1.000
_cell.angle_alpha   90.00
_cell.angle_beta   90.00
_cell.angle_gamma   90.00
#
_symmetry.space_group_name_H-M   'P 1'
#
loop_
_entity.id
_entity.type
_entity.pdbx_description
1 polymer ?
#
loop_
_entity_poly.entity_id
_entity_poly.type
_entity_poly.pdbx_seq_one_letter_code
_entity_poly.pdbx_strand_id
1 'polypeptide(L)' 'MTTAPHSAPDPRHNQILAALPTEDYQRLLPDLQLVPLPRGWTMLESGDHVNYLHFPTSGVVSLIYALEDG' A
#
# COMPACT_ATOMS: atom_id res chain seq x y z
N MET A 1 -0.52 -5.29 -26.62
CA MET A 1 -1.12 -6.21 -25.63
C MET A 1 -2.13 -5.41 -24.82
N THR A 2 -3.42 -5.69 -25.01
CA THR A 2 -4.54 -5.02 -24.32
C THR A 2 -4.65 -5.57 -22.90
N THR A 3 -4.37 -4.76 -21.89
CA THR A 3 -4.67 -5.13 -20.50
C THR A 3 -6.14 -4.78 -20.22
N ALA A 4 -6.92 -5.81 -19.89
CA ALA A 4 -8.31 -5.73 -19.47
C ALA A 4 -8.53 -4.67 -18.36
N PRO A 5 -9.75 -4.15 -18.17
CA PRO A 5 -10.08 -3.36 -16.99
C PRO A 5 -9.81 -4.22 -15.76
N HIS A 6 -8.70 -3.98 -15.08
CA HIS A 6 -8.38 -4.63 -13.82
C HIS A 6 -9.40 -4.10 -12.82
N SER A 7 -10.41 -4.91 -12.49
CA SER A 7 -11.31 -4.63 -11.38
C SER A 7 -10.48 -4.14 -10.21
N ALA A 8 -10.89 -3.02 -9.61
CA ALA A 8 -10.17 -2.44 -8.48
C ALA A 8 -9.86 -3.55 -7.47
N PRO A 9 -8.58 -3.75 -7.09
CA PRO A 9 -8.21 -4.83 -6.18
C PRO A 9 -8.99 -4.69 -4.88
N ASP A 10 -9.65 -5.77 -4.43
CA ASP A 10 -10.38 -5.76 -3.17
C ASP A 10 -9.35 -5.52 -2.04
N PRO A 11 -9.49 -4.46 -1.22
CA PRO A 11 -8.60 -4.21 -0.09
C PRO A 11 -8.53 -5.38 0.89
N ARG A 12 -9.55 -6.26 0.94
CA ARG A 12 -9.53 -7.49 1.74
C ARG A 12 -8.62 -8.59 1.18
N HIS A 13 -8.02 -8.41 0.00
CA HIS A 13 -6.89 -9.24 -0.41
C HIS A 13 -5.64 -8.95 0.43
N ASN A 14 -5.55 -7.78 1.06
CA ASN A 14 -4.50 -7.52 2.04
C ASN A 14 -4.85 -8.24 3.35
N GLN A 15 -3.99 -9.17 3.77
CA GLN A 15 -4.22 -9.98 4.99
C GLN A 15 -4.27 -9.13 6.27
N ILE A 16 -3.63 -7.95 6.29
CA ILE A 16 -3.69 -7.03 7.43
C ILE A 16 -5.10 -6.44 7.51
N LEU A 17 -5.63 -5.93 6.40
CA LEU A 17 -6.99 -5.38 6.35
C LEU A 17 -8.06 -6.47 6.55
N ALA A 18 -7.81 -7.68 6.06
CA ALA A 18 -8.71 -8.83 6.24
C ALA A 18 -8.73 -9.37 7.68
N ALA A 19 -7.65 -9.18 8.44
CA ALA A 19 -7.55 -9.57 9.85
C ALA A 19 -8.20 -8.57 10.80
N LEU A 20 -8.52 -7.36 10.33
CA LEU A 20 -9.17 -6.36 11.16
C LEU A 20 -10.63 -6.75 11.45
N PRO A 21 -11.13 -6.47 12.66
CA PRO A 21 -12.55 -6.53 12.97
C PRO A 21 -13.35 -5.65 12.01
N THR A 22 -14.58 -6.06 11.68
CA THR A 22 -15.46 -5.32 10.76
C THR A 22 -15.63 -3.86 11.16
N GLU A 23 -15.71 -3.56 12.45
CA GLU A 23 -15.87 -2.20 12.98
C GLU A 23 -14.63 -1.32 12.71
N ASP A 24 -13.42 -1.88 12.88
CA ASP A 24 -12.17 -1.18 12.57
C ASP A 24 -11.99 -0.99 11.07
N TYR A 25 -12.31 -2.02 10.29
CA TYR A 25 -12.29 -1.94 8.84
C TYR A 25 -13.26 -0.88 8.32
N GLN A 26 -14.48 -0.80 8.86
CA GLN A 26 -15.45 0.24 8.51
C GLN A 26 -14.97 1.65 8.86
N ARG A 27 -14.22 1.82 9.95
CA ARG A 27 -13.61 3.11 10.31
C ARG A 27 -12.50 3.53 9.35
N LEU A 28 -11.71 2.57 8.85
CA LEU A 28 -10.63 2.84 7.90
C LEU A 28 -11.11 3.01 6.46
N LEU A 29 -12.24 2.39 6.10
CA LEU A 29 -12.82 2.43 4.76
C LEU A 29 -12.95 3.84 4.14
N PRO A 30 -13.39 4.90 4.86
CA PRO A 30 -13.43 6.25 4.31
C PRO A 30 -12.05 6.89 4.09
N ASP A 31 -11.04 6.49 4.86
CA ASP A 31 -9.66 7.00 4.76
C ASP A 31 -8.80 6.14 3.80
N LEU A 32 -9.26 4.95 3.44
CA LEU A 32 -8.59 4.04 2.51
C LEU A 32 -8.74 4.54 1.08
N GLN A 33 -7.65 5.10 0.55
CA GLN A 33 -7.59 5.51 -0.85
C GLN A 33 -6.83 4.49 -1.68
N LEU A 34 -7.43 4.08 -2.81
CA LEU A 34 -6.77 3.24 -3.79
C LEU A 34 -5.80 4.08 -4.62
N VAL A 35 -4.50 3.88 -4.40
CA VAL A 35 -3.44 4.62 -5.10
C VAL A 35 -2.74 3.67 -6.08
N PRO A 36 -2.58 4.05 -7.37
CA PRO A 36 -1.79 3.26 -8.29
C PRO A 36 -0.34 3.23 -7.83
N LEU A 37 0.26 2.04 -7.88
CA LEU A 37 1.61 1.76 -7.40
C LEU A 37 2.51 1.42 -8.59
N PRO A 38 3.05 2.42 -9.32
CA PRO A 38 3.88 2.17 -10.48
C PRO A 38 5.22 1.55 -10.07
N ARG A 39 5.78 0.73 -10.97
CA ARG A 39 7.11 0.15 -10.77
C ARG A 39 8.15 1.26 -10.68
N GLY A 40 9.00 1.19 -9.65
CA GLY A 40 10.02 2.22 -9.39
C GLY A 40 9.50 3.44 -8.61
N TRP A 41 8.30 3.37 -8.03
CA TRP A 41 7.83 4.42 -7.14
C TRP A 41 8.51 4.34 -5.76
N THR A 42 9.19 5.42 -5.38
CA THR A 42 9.72 5.61 -4.03
C THR A 42 8.60 6.08 -3.11
N MET A 43 8.12 5.20 -2.23
CA MET A 43 7.06 5.53 -1.25
C MET A 43 7.56 6.42 -0.12
N LEU A 44 8.80 6.16 0.34
CA LEU A 44 9.42 6.84 1.46
C LEU A 44 10.86 7.13 1.09
N GLU A 45 11.21 8.41 1.07
CA GLU A 45 12.60 8.83 0.94
C GLU A 45 13.24 8.84 2.34
N SER A 46 14.51 8.42 2.43
CA SER A 46 15.24 8.39 3.70
C SER A 46 15.30 9.78 4.32
N GLY A 47 14.63 9.97 5.46
CA GLY A 47 14.59 11.25 6.19
C GLY A 47 13.24 11.98 6.13
N ASP A 48 12.29 11.54 5.31
CA ASP A 48 10.96 12.15 5.23
C ASP A 48 9.99 11.57 6.28
N HIS A 49 8.98 12.36 6.65
CA HIS A 49 7.97 11.93 7.61
C HIS A 49 7.08 10.85 6.98
N VAL A 50 6.86 9.74 7.70
CA VAL A 50 5.87 8.73 7.28
C VAL A 50 4.47 9.33 7.43
N ASN A 51 4.01 10.02 6.39
CA ASN A 51 2.72 10.69 6.36
C ASN A 51 1.57 9.70 6.04
N TYR A 52 1.87 8.59 5.36
CA TYR A 52 0.88 7.63 4.90
C TYR A 52 1.39 6.18 5.05
N LEU A 53 0.48 5.27 5.45
CA LEU A 53 0.70 3.83 5.38
C LEU A 53 0.11 3.29 4.09
N HIS A 54 0.93 2.55 3.33
CA HIS A 54 0.49 1.87 2.12
C HIS A 54 0.30 0.37 2.38
N PHE A 55 -0.91 -0.12 2.10
CA PHE A 55 -1.25 -1.55 2.17
C PHE A 55 -1.27 -2.13 0.76
N PRO A 56 -0.15 -2.70 0.27
CA PRO A 56 -0.13 -3.27 -1.07
C PRO A 56 -1.11 -4.45 -1.14
N THR A 57 -2.04 -4.39 -2.10
CA THR A 57 -3.00 -5.47 -2.40
C THR A 57 -2.47 -6.43 -3.46
N SER A 58 -1.48 -5.99 -4.25
CA SER A 58 -0.80 -6.77 -5.28
C SER A 58 0.60 -6.21 -5.55
N GLY A 59 1.54 -7.07 -5.95
CA GLY A 59 2.94 -6.69 -6.20
C GLY A 59 3.90 -6.99 -5.04
N VAL A 60 5.17 -6.63 -5.20
CA VAL A 60 6.22 -6.77 -4.18
C VAL A 60 6.74 -5.37 -3.87
N VAL A 61 6.81 -5.02 -2.58
CA VAL A 61 7.40 -3.76 -2.12
C VAL A 61 8.73 -4.09 -1.45
N SER A 62 9.80 -3.45 -1.90
CA SER A 62 11.13 -3.57 -1.29
C SER A 62 11.36 -2.34 -0.42
N LEU A 63 11.52 -2.57 0.87
CA LEU A 63 11.90 -1.52 1.82
C LEU A 63 13.42 -1.41 1.80
N ILE A 64 13.94 -0.36 1.17
CA ILE A 64 15.37 -0.09 1.11
C ILE A 64 15.68 0.93 2.19
N TYR A 65 16.27 0.47 3.28
CA TYR A 65 16.91 1.37 4.24
C TYR A 65 18.34 1.62 3.75
N ALA A 66 18.61 2.85 3.30
CA ALA A 66 19.98 3.32 3.25
C ALA A 66 20.43 3.50 4.71
N LEU A 67 21.29 2.61 5.20
CA LEU A 67 22.10 2.95 6.37
C LEU A 67 22.99 4.11 5.94
N GLU A 68 22.96 5.22 6.68
CA GLU A 68 23.94 6.28 6.51
C GLU A 68 25.30 5.66 6.83
N ASP A 69 26.08 5.35 5.78
CA ASP A 69 27.35 4.65 5.88
C ASP A 69 28.34 5.41 6.75
N GLY A 70 29.03 4.65 7.59
CA GLY A 70 30.42 4.87 7.95
C GLY A 70 31.21 3.64 7.54
#